data_AF-A0A5D1FKN0-F1
#
_entry.id   AF-A0A5D1FKN0-F1
#
_cell.length_a   1.000
_cell.length_b   1.000
_cell.length_c   1.000
_cell.angle_alpha   90.00
_cell.angle_beta   90.00
_cell.angle_gamma   90.00
#
_symmetry.space_group_name_H-M   'P 1'
#
loop_
_entity.id
_entity.type
_entity.pdbx_description
1 polymer ?
#
loop_
_entity_poly.entity_id
_entity_poly.type
_entity_poly.pdbx_seq_one_letter_code
_entity_poly.pdbx_strand_id
1 'polypeptide(L)'
;MYYPNNTYLNLVGDNYKPSAEAMEKKAFDKAMSAEADRIVDMLPDLLSGIIDESAAALFSQMPECMAGEDPVTHDVLNETSIRRRLAGKVANKIGHGMSFLQK
;
A
#
# COMPACT_ATOMS: atom_id res chain seq x y z
N MET A 1 -15.32 -55.67 15.55
CA MET A 1 -16.08 -54.42 15.36
C MET A 1 -15.64 -53.79 14.05
N TYR A 2 -16.54 -53.67 13.08
CA TYR A 2 -16.28 -52.98 11.82
C TYR A 2 -16.36 -51.48 12.10
N TYR A 3 -15.24 -50.77 12.11
CA TYR A 3 -15.23 -49.31 12.23
C TYR A 3 -15.53 -48.74 10.84
N PRO A 4 -16.72 -48.15 10.61
CA PRO A 4 -17.00 -47.53 9.33
C PRO A 4 -16.05 -46.33 9.22
N ASN A 5 -15.16 -46.39 8.23
CA ASN A 5 -14.30 -45.26 7.89
C ASN A 5 -15.22 -44.09 7.50
N ASN A 6 -15.37 -43.14 8.41
CA ASN A 6 -16.35 -42.05 8.33
C ASN A 6 -15.84 -40.99 7.33
N THR A 7 -15.84 -41.36 6.05
CA THR A 7 -15.33 -40.58 4.92
C THR A 7 -15.93 -39.18 4.86
N TYR A 8 -17.22 -39.02 5.20
CA TYR A 8 -17.86 -37.71 5.30
C TYR A 8 -17.24 -36.82 6.38
N LEU A 9 -17.02 -37.32 7.60
CA LEU A 9 -16.42 -36.56 8.71
C LEU A 9 -14.93 -36.19 8.48
N ASN A 10 -14.24 -36.95 7.63
CA ASN A 10 -12.88 -36.64 7.18
C ASN A 10 -12.84 -35.61 6.04
N LEU A 11 -13.95 -35.42 5.31
CA LEU A 11 -14.10 -34.47 4.20
C LEU A 11 -14.72 -33.14 4.62
N VAL A 12 -15.55 -33.13 5.68
CA VAL A 12 -16.21 -31.94 6.21
C VAL A 12 -16.20 -31.94 7.74
N GLY A 13 -15.48 -30.99 8.34
CA GLY A 13 -15.32 -30.80 9.79
C GLY A 13 -13.88 -30.47 10.20
N ASP A 14 -13.63 -30.42 11.51
CA ASP A 14 -12.32 -30.08 12.13
C ASP A 14 -11.19 -31.11 11.84
N ASN A 15 -11.51 -32.23 11.17
CA ASN A 15 -10.56 -33.28 10.79
C ASN A 15 -10.09 -33.20 9.33
N TYR A 16 -10.52 -32.19 8.57
CA TYR A 16 -10.05 -31.97 7.21
C TYR A 16 -8.54 -31.67 7.22
N LYS A 17 -7.73 -32.66 6.84
CA LYS A 17 -6.31 -32.49 6.58
C LYS A 17 -6.15 -32.11 5.11
N PRO A 18 -5.79 -30.84 4.79
CA PRO A 18 -5.50 -30.47 3.41
C PRO A 18 -4.44 -31.40 2.83
N SER A 19 -4.61 -31.77 1.55
CA SER A 19 -3.64 -32.60 0.84
C SER A 19 -2.26 -31.91 0.83
N ALA A 20 -1.19 -32.69 0.67
CA ALA A 20 0.16 -32.15 0.54
C ALA A 20 0.23 -31.08 -0.57
N GLU A 21 -0.42 -31.32 -1.70
CA GLU A 21 -0.54 -30.37 -2.81
C GLU A 21 -1.25 -29.05 -2.41
N ALA A 22 -2.30 -29.11 -1.58
CA ALA A 22 -2.99 -27.91 -1.10
C ALA A 22 -2.12 -27.10 -0.12
N MET A 23 -1.32 -27.79 0.69
CA MET A 23 -0.34 -27.16 1.59
C MET A 23 0.80 -26.51 0.81
N GLU A 24 1.30 -27.15 -0.24
CA GLU A 24 2.33 -26.61 -1.13
C GLU A 24 1.83 -25.37 -1.90
N LYS A 25 0.63 -25.42 -2.48
CA LYS A 25 0.00 -24.26 -3.14
C LYS A 25 -0.15 -23.08 -2.18
N LYS A 26 -0.62 -23.34 -0.96
CA LYS A 26 -0.74 -22.32 0.08
C LYS A 26 0.62 -21.74 0.49
N ALA A 27 1.66 -22.56 0.58
CA ALA A 27 3.01 -22.10 0.88
C ALA A 27 3.58 -21.24 -0.25
N PHE A 28 3.35 -21.62 -1.51
CA PHE A 28 3.74 -20.84 -2.68
C PHE A 28 3.00 -19.52 -2.77
N ASP A 29 1.68 -19.51 -2.60
CA ASP A 29 0.88 -18.28 -2.56
C ASP A 29 1.37 -17.34 -1.46
N LYS A 30 1.70 -17.88 -0.28
CA LYS A 30 2.29 -17.10 0.81
C LYS A 30 3.64 -16.50 0.44
N ALA A 31 4.50 -17.25 -0.25
CA ALA A 31 5.78 -16.75 -0.75
C ALA A 31 5.58 -15.64 -1.80
N MET A 32 4.59 -15.81 -2.69
CA MET A 32 4.25 -14.82 -3.71
C MET A 32 3.71 -13.53 -3.10
N SER A 33 2.83 -13.61 -2.10
CA SER A 33 2.39 -12.44 -1.34
C SER A 33 3.54 -11.75 -0.62
N ALA A 34 4.43 -12.50 0.03
CA ALA A 34 5.58 -11.93 0.72
C ALA A 34 6.54 -11.18 -0.23
N GLU A 35 6.70 -11.67 -1.45
CA GLU A 35 7.51 -10.98 -2.46
C GLU A 35 6.80 -9.73 -2.99
N ALA A 36 5.47 -9.77 -3.17
CA ALA A 36 4.69 -8.58 -3.52
C ALA A 36 4.81 -7.48 -2.45
N ASP A 37 4.76 -7.85 -1.16
CA ASP A 37 4.95 -6.92 -0.06
C ASP A 37 6.33 -6.26 -0.11
N ARG A 38 7.40 -7.02 -0.40
CA ARG A 38 8.75 -6.47 -0.57
C ARG A 38 8.85 -5.47 -1.71
N ILE A 39 8.22 -5.75 -2.85
CA ILE A 39 8.21 -4.84 -4.00
C ILE A 39 7.50 -3.54 -3.62
N VAL A 40 6.39 -3.64 -2.90
CA VAL A 40 5.65 -2.48 -2.40
C VAL A 40 6.52 -1.65 -1.44
N ASP A 41 7.25 -2.29 -0.54
CA ASP A 41 8.13 -1.61 0.43
C ASP A 41 9.24 -0.77 -0.22
N MET A 42 9.61 -1.08 -1.47
CA MET A 42 10.58 -0.31 -2.26
C MET A 42 9.99 0.94 -2.93
N LEU A 43 8.66 1.01 -3.09
CA LEU A 43 7.99 2.11 -3.80
C LEU A 43 8.26 3.50 -3.19
N PRO A 44 8.28 3.69 -1.86
CA PRO A 44 8.53 5.01 -1.28
C PRO A 44 9.86 5.60 -1.71
N ASP A 45 10.92 4.79 -1.72
CA ASP A 45 12.27 5.25 -2.06
C ASP A 45 12.35 5.57 -3.56
N LEU A 46 11.76 4.73 -4.43
CA LEU A 46 11.73 4.94 -5.88
C LEU A 46 10.92 6.17 -6.28
N LEU A 47 9.79 6.42 -5.61
CA LEU A 47 8.90 7.52 -5.95
C LEU A 47 9.33 8.84 -5.31
N SER A 48 10.19 8.82 -4.28
CA SER A 48 10.61 10.02 -3.54
C SER A 48 11.15 11.12 -4.46
N GLY A 49 12.13 10.80 -5.33
CA GLY A 49 12.72 11.76 -6.26
C GLY A 49 11.72 12.30 -7.27
N ILE A 50 10.85 11.44 -7.81
CA ILE A 50 9.82 11.85 -8.78
C ILE A 50 8.81 12.81 -8.14
N ILE A 51 8.43 12.53 -6.89
CA ILE A 51 7.52 13.39 -6.12
C ILE A 51 8.16 14.74 -5.85
N ASP A 52 9.46 14.76 -5.52
CA ASP A 52 10.19 15.99 -5.22
C ASP A 52 10.32 16.89 -6.45
N GLU A 53 10.74 16.33 -7.59
CA GLU A 53 10.82 17.07 -8.85
C GLU A 53 9.44 17.60 -9.29
N SER A 54 8.41 16.76 -9.17
CA SER A 54 7.03 17.15 -9.52
C SER A 54 6.49 18.23 -8.58
N ALA A 55 6.83 18.17 -7.29
CA ALA A 55 6.41 19.18 -6.31
C ALA A 55 7.06 20.54 -6.60
N ALA A 56 8.36 20.56 -6.91
CA ALA A 56 9.08 21.78 -7.29
C ALA A 56 8.50 22.40 -8.58
N ALA A 57 8.19 21.56 -9.57
CA ALA A 57 7.56 22.01 -10.82
C ALA A 57 6.16 22.60 -10.59
N LEU A 58 5.36 22.00 -9.70
CA LEU A 58 4.04 22.51 -9.34
C LEU A 58 4.12 23.80 -8.51
N PHE A 59 5.09 23.91 -7.61
CA PHE A 59 5.32 25.13 -6.83
C PHE A 59 5.70 26.31 -7.74
N SER A 60 6.53 26.08 -8.76
CA SER A 60 6.92 27.09 -9.74
C SER A 60 5.76 27.56 -10.63
N GLN A 61 4.72 26.73 -10.78
CA GLN A 61 3.51 27.02 -11.56
C GLN A 61 2.35 27.51 -10.66
N MET A 62 2.61 27.77 -9.38
CA MET A 62 1.58 28.15 -8.44
C MET A 62 0.98 29.53 -8.79
N PRO A 63 -0.36 29.68 -8.85
CA PRO A 63 -0.98 30.97 -9.05
C PRO A 63 -0.69 31.94 -7.91
N GLU A 64 -0.50 33.23 -8.21
CA GLU A 64 -0.24 34.27 -7.18
C GLU A 64 -1.33 34.33 -6.10
N CYS A 65 -2.59 34.03 -6.46
CA CYS A 65 -3.70 33.99 -5.50
C CYS A 65 -3.56 32.91 -4.42
N MET A 66 -2.67 31.92 -4.62
CA MET A 66 -2.39 30.85 -3.67
C MET A 66 -1.03 31.01 -2.96
N ALA A 67 -0.22 31.98 -3.40
CA ALA A 67 1.09 32.28 -2.80
C ALA A 67 0.98 33.10 -1.51
N GLY A 68 -0.16 33.78 -1.31
CA GLY A 68 -0.47 34.53 -0.11
C GLY A 68 -0.75 33.63 1.10
N GLU A 69 -0.62 34.24 2.28
CA GLU A 69 -1.05 33.64 3.54
C GLU A 69 -2.56 33.38 3.53
N ASP A 70 -2.99 32.18 3.92
CA ASP A 70 -4.40 31.86 4.02
C ASP A 70 -5.06 32.75 5.10
N PRO A 71 -6.15 33.48 4.78
CA PRO A 71 -6.76 34.44 5.70
C PRO A 71 -7.44 33.79 6.92
N VAL A 72 -7.63 32.47 6.92
CA VAL A 72 -8.27 31.71 7.99
C VAL A 72 -7.24 30.91 8.79
N THR A 73 -6.38 30.15 8.10
CA THR A 73 -5.40 29.29 8.78
C THR A 73 -4.07 29.98 9.04
N HIS A 74 -3.81 31.14 8.44
CA HIS A 74 -2.52 31.84 8.50
C HIS A 74 -1.34 31.00 8.00
N ASP A 75 -1.62 29.92 7.26
CA ASP A 75 -0.60 29.04 6.69
C ASP A 75 -0.20 29.53 5.29
N VAL A 76 1.11 29.47 5.02
CA VAL A 76 1.67 29.75 3.69
C VAL A 76 1.89 28.43 2.96
N LEU A 77 1.38 28.32 1.73
CA LEU A 77 1.56 27.13 0.90
C LEU A 77 3.01 27.06 0.38
N ASN A 78 3.88 26.41 1.15
CA ASN A 78 5.27 26.16 0.76
C ASN A 78 5.43 24.88 -0.07
N GLU A 79 6.61 24.73 -0.67
CA GLU A 79 6.98 23.56 -1.48
C GLU A 79 6.84 22.24 -0.70
N THR A 80 7.18 22.23 0.60
CA THR A 80 7.04 21.06 1.48
C THR A 80 5.58 20.65 1.66
N SER A 81 4.66 21.61 1.77
CA SER A 81 3.22 21.38 1.86
C SER A 81 2.66 20.80 0.56
N ILE A 82 3.17 21.27 -0.59
CA ILE A 82 2.83 20.71 -1.90
C ILE A 82 3.36 19.27 -2.03
N ARG A 83 4.62 19.01 -1.67
CA ARG A 83 5.21 17.66 -1.64
C ARG A 83 4.35 16.71 -0.79
N ARG A 84 4.00 17.09 0.44
CA ARG A 84 3.17 16.27 1.34
C ARG A 84 1.79 15.99 0.78
N ARG A 85 1.14 16.99 0.16
CA ARG A 85 -0.15 16.81 -0.52
C ARG A 85 -0.03 15.90 -1.74
N LEU A 86 1.02 16.07 -2.54
CA LEU A 86 1.27 15.27 -3.73
C LEU A 86 1.54 13.81 -3.35
N ALA A 87 2.43 13.56 -2.40
CA ALA A 87 2.71 12.25 -1.82
C ALA A 87 1.44 11.56 -1.32
N GLY A 88 0.58 12.29 -0.58
CA GLY A 88 -0.71 11.75 -0.13
C GLY A 88 -1.66 11.40 -1.28
N LYS A 89 -1.73 12.22 -2.33
CA LYS A 89 -2.54 11.92 -3.53
C LYS A 89 -2.04 10.66 -4.25
N VAL A 90 -0.73 10.51 -4.41
CA VAL A 90 -0.12 9.32 -5.04
C VAL A 90 -0.34 8.09 -4.17
N ALA A 91 -0.12 8.18 -2.86
CA ALA A 91 -0.30 7.06 -1.95
C ALA A 91 -1.75 6.55 -1.92
N ASN A 92 -2.73 7.47 -1.98
CA ASN A 92 -4.14 7.11 -2.11
C ASN A 92 -4.47 6.42 -3.45
N LYS A 93 -3.77 6.77 -4.54
CA LYS A 93 -3.94 6.09 -5.84
C LYS A 93 -3.38 4.67 -5.84
N ILE A 94 -2.34 4.40 -5.05
CA ILE A 94 -1.74 3.07 -4.89
C ILE A 94 -2.51 2.23 -3.85
N GLY A 95 -3.28 2.87 -2.97
CA GLY A 95 -4.12 2.18 -1.97
C GLY A 95 -3.42 1.92 -0.63
N HIS A 96 -2.25 2.52 -0.39
CA HIS A 96 -1.49 2.36 0.86
C HIS A 96 -1.72 3.46 1.90
N GLY A 97 -2.60 4.42 1.61
CA GLY A 97 -2.98 5.49 2.54
C GLY A 97 -1.93 6.59 2.68
N MET A 98 -2.30 7.69 3.34
CA MET A 98 -1.54 8.96 3.27
C MET A 98 -0.12 8.89 3.86
N SER A 99 0.14 8.00 4.82
CA SER A 99 1.45 7.87 5.48
C SER A 99 2.50 7.12 4.67
N PHE A 100 2.10 6.38 3.63
CA PHE A 100 2.98 5.45 2.91
C PHE A 100 4.15 6.13 2.19
N LEU A 101 3.88 7.30 1.59
CA LEU A 101 4.88 8.08 0.84
C LEU A 101 5.33 9.35 1.59
N GLN A 102 4.99 9.47 2.87
CA GLN A 102 5.33 10.64 3.71
C GLN A 102 6.63 10.46 4.52
N LYS A 103 7.50 9.53 4.12
CA LYS A 103 8.81 9.34 4.75
C LYS A 103 9.72 10.56 4.59
#